data_AF-A0A078A808-F1
#
_entry.id   AF-A0A078A808-F1
#
_cell.length_a   1.000
_cell.length_b   1.000
_cell.length_c   1.000
_cell.angle_alpha   90.00
_cell.angle_beta   90.00
_cell.angle_gamma   90.00
#
_symmetry.space_group_name_H-M   'P 1'
#
loop_
_entity.id
_entity.type
_entity.pdbx_description
1 polymer ?
#
loop_
_entity_poly.entity_id
_entity_poly.type
_entity_poly.pdbx_seq_one_letter_code
_entity_poly.pdbx_strand_id
1 'polypeptide(L)'
;MGFGATLLWVGQGKYLSDCSKHKIEKKGVYSSIFWGAMFFASFLSSILNALVLGSYPQEYLYITCSLISLLATILMIFLPKIQIEEQEQKDERTGKSDIKEQEKHGIIKLISDKQMILTYGISLATALSLAFRLSGLFSFLTLTQSNETIQNKFKNASYAQAFLGLGQLIGSLVSKIHTFRIKCKLLWEQNSPKVQKLLLSTDYLTQLLLHSSSLLSQI
;
A
#
# COMPACT_ATOMS: atom_id res chain seq x y z
N MET A 1 -18.00 -9.11 -8.71
CA MET A 1 -16.63 -8.54 -8.77
C MET A 1 -16.11 -8.04 -7.43
N GLY A 2 -16.90 -7.31 -6.62
CA GLY A 2 -16.42 -6.71 -5.35
C GLY A 2 -15.75 -7.68 -4.37
N PHE A 3 -16.40 -8.81 -4.06
CA PHE A 3 -15.83 -9.81 -3.14
C PHE A 3 -14.46 -10.36 -3.59
N GLY A 4 -14.34 -10.71 -4.87
CA GLY A 4 -13.07 -11.19 -5.43
C GLY A 4 -11.96 -10.13 -5.38
N ALA A 5 -12.31 -8.86 -5.63
CA ALA A 5 -11.36 -7.76 -5.48
C ALA A 5 -10.90 -7.61 -4.02
N THR A 6 -11.80 -7.74 -3.04
CA THR A 6 -11.43 -7.70 -1.62
C THR A 6 -10.44 -8.80 -1.26
N LEU A 7 -10.73 -10.05 -1.66
CA LEU A 7 -9.82 -11.18 -1.41
C LEU A 7 -8.45 -10.97 -2.06
N LEU A 8 -8.44 -10.49 -3.31
CA LEU A 8 -7.22 -10.20 -4.05
C LEU A 8 -6.37 -9.14 -3.33
N TRP A 9 -6.97 -8.03 -2.90
CA TRP A 9 -6.25 -6.97 -2.19
C TRP A 9 -5.72 -7.40 -0.83
N VAL A 10 -6.51 -8.14 -0.04
CA VAL A 10 -6.06 -8.69 1.25
C VAL A 10 -4.92 -9.69 1.04
N GLY A 11 -5.06 -10.58 0.07
CA GLY A 11 -4.04 -11.56 -0.30
C GLY A 11 -2.73 -10.91 -0.75
N GLN A 12 -2.80 -9.91 -1.63
CA GLN A 12 -1.64 -9.13 -2.09
C GLN A 12 -0.95 -8.39 -0.93
N GLY A 13 -1.73 -7.76 -0.05
CA GLY A 13 -1.19 -7.07 1.13
C GLY A 13 -0.45 -8.02 2.07
N LYS A 14 -1.03 -9.19 2.35
CA LYS A 14 -0.39 -10.24 3.13
C LYS A 14 0.88 -10.73 2.44
N TYR A 15 0.83 -11.08 1.15
CA TYR A 15 1.97 -11.55 0.35
C TYR A 15 3.15 -10.55 0.36
N LEU A 16 2.88 -9.25 0.20
CA LEU A 16 3.91 -8.20 0.26
C LEU A 16 4.50 -8.07 1.67
N SER A 17 3.66 -8.14 2.70
CA SER A 17 4.13 -8.09 4.09
C SER A 17 5.02 -9.29 4.40
N ASP A 18 4.62 -10.47 3.95
CA ASP A 18 5.32 -11.73 4.10
C ASP A 18 6.66 -11.75 3.36
N CYS A 19 6.71 -11.28 2.11
CA CYS A 19 7.97 -11.04 1.38
C CYS A 19 8.95 -10.13 2.15
N SER A 20 8.42 -9.18 2.93
CA SER A 20 9.24 -8.21 3.65
C SER A 20 9.77 -8.71 5.00
N LYS A 21 9.27 -9.84 5.53
CA LYS A 21 9.69 -10.39 6.83
C LYS A 21 11.19 -10.71 6.88
N HIS A 22 11.75 -11.23 5.78
CA HIS A 22 13.18 -11.57 5.72
C HIS A 22 14.11 -10.33 5.68
N LYS A 23 13.60 -9.15 5.30
CA LYS A 23 14.38 -7.91 5.19
C LYS A 23 13.50 -6.71 5.56
N ILE A 24 13.25 -6.53 6.86
CA ILE A 24 12.38 -5.48 7.42
C ILE A 24 12.74 -4.09 6.87
N GLU A 25 14.05 -3.79 6.73
CA GLU A 25 14.53 -2.52 6.20
C GLU A 25 14.08 -2.21 4.76
N LYS A 26 13.69 -3.24 4.00
CA LYS A 26 13.28 -3.14 2.58
C LYS A 26 11.77 -3.17 2.38
N LYS A 27 10.95 -3.26 3.44
CA LYS A 27 9.47 -3.28 3.33
C LYS A 27 8.91 -2.14 2.49
N GLY A 28 9.41 -0.92 2.73
CA GLY A 28 8.99 0.27 1.96
C GLY A 28 9.36 0.21 0.48
N VAL A 29 10.47 -0.44 0.13
CA VAL A 29 10.94 -0.55 -1.26
C VAL A 29 10.06 -1.49 -2.06
N TYR A 30 9.73 -2.67 -1.53
CA TYR A 30 8.85 -3.63 -2.20
C TYR A 30 7.45 -3.05 -2.43
N SER A 31 6.89 -2.39 -1.40
CA SER A 31 5.61 -1.69 -1.52
C SER A 31 5.67 -0.61 -2.61
N SER A 32 6.72 0.22 -2.63
CA SER A 32 6.88 1.27 -3.64
C SER A 32 6.99 0.72 -5.08
N ILE A 33 7.73 -0.38 -5.30
CA ILE A 33 7.84 -1.01 -6.62
C ILE A 33 6.48 -1.54 -7.07
N PHE A 34 5.75 -2.20 -6.18
CA PHE A 34 4.42 -2.72 -6.46
C PHE A 34 3.44 -1.60 -6.89
N TRP A 35 3.34 -0.53 -6.08
CA TRP A 35 2.46 0.59 -6.40
C TRP A 35 2.88 1.32 -7.68
N GLY A 36 4.19 1.50 -7.91
CA GLY A 36 4.72 2.09 -9.14
C GLY A 36 4.35 1.27 -10.39
N ALA A 37 4.52 -0.05 -10.33
CA ALA A 37 4.14 -0.95 -11.42
C ALA A 37 2.62 -0.91 -11.68
N MET A 38 1.81 -0.84 -10.62
CA MET A 38 0.34 -0.77 -10.74
C MET A 38 -0.15 0.54 -11.38
N PHE A 39 0.45 1.69 -11.03
CA PHE A 39 0.14 2.96 -11.69
C PHE A 39 0.63 3.00 -13.14
N PHE A 40 1.80 2.42 -13.41
CA PHE A 40 2.29 2.28 -14.79
C PHE A 40 1.36 1.41 -15.65
N ALA A 41 0.89 0.28 -15.11
CA ALA A 41 -0.10 -0.56 -15.79
C ALA A 41 -1.43 0.19 -16.01
N SER A 42 -1.87 1.00 -15.05
CA SER A 42 -3.09 1.83 -15.18
C SER A 42 -2.94 2.89 -16.28
N PHE A 43 -1.77 3.51 -16.39
CA PHE A 43 -1.43 4.43 -17.48
C PHE A 43 -1.46 3.74 -18.85
N LEU A 44 -0.78 2.60 -18.98
CA LEU A 44 -0.78 1.80 -20.22
C LEU A 44 -2.18 1.34 -20.61
N SER A 45 -2.97 0.87 -19.64
CA SER A 45 -4.35 0.46 -19.87
C SER A 45 -5.20 1.62 -20.38
N SER A 46 -5.00 2.84 -19.88
CA SER A 46 -5.75 4.00 -20.34
C SER A 46 -5.40 4.38 -21.80
N ILE A 47 -4.11 4.26 -22.17
CA ILE A 47 -3.67 4.44 -23.56
C ILE A 47 -4.25 3.35 -24.45
N LEU A 48 -4.18 2.09 -24.03
CA LEU A 48 -4.73 0.96 -24.78
C LEU A 48 -6.22 1.16 -25.03
N ASN A 49 -6.98 1.54 -23.99
CA ASN A 49 -8.41 1.83 -24.12
C ASN A 49 -8.67 2.95 -25.14
N ALA A 50 -7.91 4.04 -25.09
CA ALA A 50 -8.06 5.15 -26.03
C ALA A 50 -7.72 4.75 -27.49
N LEU A 51 -6.71 3.90 -27.68
CA LEU A 51 -6.33 3.40 -29.01
C LEU A 51 -7.38 2.43 -29.57
N VAL A 52 -7.81 1.44 -28.79
CA VAL A 52 -8.79 0.44 -29.23
C VAL A 52 -10.12 1.11 -29.54
N LEU A 53 -10.63 1.96 -28.64
CA LEU A 53 -11.87 2.72 -28.87
C LEU A 53 -11.76 3.75 -29.98
N GLY A 54 -10.54 4.13 -30.39
CA GLY A 54 -10.33 5.01 -31.53
C GLY A 54 -10.55 4.33 -32.89
N SER A 55 -10.43 3.00 -32.95
CA SER A 55 -10.40 2.26 -34.22
C SER A 55 -11.40 1.11 -34.29
N TYR A 56 -11.89 0.61 -33.16
CA TYR A 56 -12.71 -0.60 -33.07
C TYR A 56 -13.93 -0.39 -32.15
N PRO A 57 -15.01 -1.18 -32.34
CA PRO A 57 -16.14 -1.17 -31.42
C PRO A 57 -15.77 -1.73 -30.04
N GLN A 58 -16.57 -1.40 -29.04
CA GLN A 58 -16.30 -1.68 -27.61
C GLN A 58 -16.12 -3.17 -27.30
N GLU A 59 -16.68 -4.08 -28.10
CA GLU A 59 -16.54 -5.54 -27.92
C GLU A 59 -15.07 -5.99 -27.95
N TYR A 60 -14.25 -5.38 -28.83
CA TYR A 60 -12.83 -5.71 -28.94
C TYR A 60 -12.06 -5.36 -27.67
N LEU A 61 -12.50 -4.34 -26.93
CA LEU A 61 -11.92 -3.99 -25.64
C LEU A 61 -12.12 -5.11 -24.62
N TYR A 62 -13.31 -5.70 -24.55
CA TYR A 62 -13.59 -6.80 -23.64
C TYR A 62 -12.80 -8.07 -24.01
N ILE A 63 -12.65 -8.35 -25.30
CA ILE A 63 -11.85 -9.49 -25.77
C ILE A 63 -10.37 -9.31 -25.39
N THR A 64 -9.80 -8.14 -25.66
CA THR A 64 -8.39 -7.83 -25.32
C THR A 64 -8.14 -7.89 -23.81
N CYS A 65 -9.01 -7.31 -22.99
CA CYS A 65 -8.92 -7.42 -21.52
C CYS A 65 -9.02 -8.88 -21.03
N SER A 66 -9.87 -9.69 -21.66
CA SER A 66 -10.02 -11.11 -21.30
C SER A 66 -8.76 -11.91 -21.60
N LEU A 67 -8.13 -11.69 -22.76
CA LEU A 67 -6.87 -12.33 -23.13
C LEU A 67 -5.72 -11.95 -22.20
N ILE A 68 -5.60 -10.66 -21.86
CA ILE A 68 -4.59 -10.17 -20.91
C ILE A 68 -4.82 -10.78 -19.52
N SER A 69 -6.07 -10.87 -19.09
CA SER A 69 -6.43 -11.46 -17.79
C SER A 69 -6.09 -12.95 -17.74
N LEU A 70 -6.39 -13.70 -18.80
CA LEU A 70 -6.05 -15.12 -18.91
C LEU A 70 -4.54 -15.33 -18.86
N LEU A 71 -3.77 -14.52 -19.61
CA LEU A 71 -2.31 -14.57 -19.58
C LEU A 71 -1.75 -14.25 -18.18
N ALA A 72 -2.31 -13.25 -17.50
CA ALA A 72 -1.92 -12.91 -16.12
C ALA A 72 -2.22 -14.05 -15.14
N THR A 73 -3.36 -14.74 -15.28
CA THR A 73 -3.67 -15.93 -14.47
C THR A 73 -2.67 -17.05 -14.71
N ILE A 74 -2.28 -17.30 -15.97
CA ILE A 74 -1.24 -18.29 -16.30
C ILE A 74 0.09 -17.91 -15.63
N LEU A 75 0.51 -16.64 -15.72
CA LEU A 75 1.75 -16.17 -15.07
C LEU A 75 1.70 -16.34 -13.54
N MET A 76 0.54 -16.14 -12.91
CA MET A 76 0.38 -16.34 -11.46
C MET A 76 0.53 -17.81 -11.04
N ILE A 77 0.20 -18.78 -11.90
CA ILE A 77 0.40 -20.21 -11.62
C ILE A 77 1.90 -20.56 -11.54
N PHE A 78 2.73 -19.87 -12.33
CA PHE A 78 4.19 -20.06 -12.32
C PHE A 78 4.91 -19.28 -11.21
N LEU A 79 4.18 -18.53 -10.37
CA LEU A 79 4.80 -17.75 -9.32
C LEU A 79 5.30 -18.67 -8.20
N PRO A 80 6.58 -18.58 -7.79
CA PRO A 80 7.13 -19.47 -6.78
C PRO A 80 6.46 -19.26 -5.42
N LYS A 81 6.16 -20.35 -4.73
CA LYS A 81 5.63 -20.32 -3.36
C LYS A 81 6.70 -19.75 -2.41
N ILE A 82 6.34 -18.75 -1.61
CA ILE A 82 7.25 -18.23 -0.57
C ILE A 82 7.39 -19.29 0.54
N GLN A 83 8.61 -19.67 0.88
CA GLN A 83 8.93 -20.66 1.93
C GLN A 83 8.85 -20.06 3.35
N ILE A 84 7.67 -19.66 3.80
CA ILE A 84 7.45 -19.08 5.15
C ILE A 84 7.15 -20.19 6.19
N GLU A 85 7.07 -21.44 5.74
CA GLU A 85 6.23 -22.48 6.32
C GLU A 85 6.75 -23.11 7.63
N GLU A 86 7.99 -22.84 8.08
CA GLU A 86 8.55 -23.53 9.25
C GLU A 86 8.43 -22.78 10.60
N GLN A 87 8.29 -21.45 10.61
CA GLN A 87 8.23 -20.71 11.89
C GLN A 87 6.80 -20.52 12.41
N GLU A 88 5.81 -20.19 11.56
CA GLU A 88 4.44 -19.94 12.02
C GLU A 88 3.68 -21.24 12.37
N GLN A 89 3.98 -22.36 11.70
CA GLN A 89 3.29 -23.63 11.96
C GLN A 89 3.68 -24.28 13.28
N LYS A 90 4.82 -23.87 13.86
CA LYS A 90 5.29 -24.35 15.17
C LYS A 90 4.61 -23.62 16.32
N ASP A 91 4.29 -22.34 16.15
CA ASP A 91 3.55 -21.54 17.16
C ASP A 91 2.05 -21.87 17.18
N GLU A 92 1.43 -22.23 16.04
CA GLU A 92 0.00 -22.59 16.01
C GLU A 92 -0.34 -23.94 16.64
N ARG A 93 0.62 -24.88 16.73
CA ARG A 93 0.36 -26.24 17.25
C ARG A 93 0.48 -26.35 18.77
N THR A 94 1.14 -25.41 19.45
CA THR A 94 1.36 -25.44 20.91
C THR A 94 0.29 -24.71 21.74
N GLY A 95 -0.62 -23.94 21.14
CA GLY A 95 -1.53 -23.03 21.88
C GLY A 95 -3.04 -23.23 21.70
N LYS A 96 -3.51 -24.30 21.05
CA LYS A 96 -4.85 -24.31 20.42
C LYS A 96 -6.07 -24.55 21.34
N SER A 97 -5.93 -24.75 22.65
CA SER A 97 -7.10 -25.01 23.53
C SER A 97 -7.66 -23.79 24.28
N ASP A 98 -6.84 -22.82 24.70
CA ASP A 98 -7.31 -21.69 25.55
C ASP A 98 -7.28 -20.30 24.87
N ILE A 99 -6.73 -20.18 23.66
CA ILE A 99 -6.45 -18.87 23.02
C ILE A 99 -7.69 -18.23 22.34
N LYS A 100 -8.73 -19.00 21.97
CA LYS A 100 -9.85 -18.47 21.16
C LYS A 100 -10.65 -17.35 21.83
N GLU A 101 -10.71 -17.31 23.15
CA GLU A 101 -11.46 -16.27 23.87
C GLU A 101 -10.60 -15.04 24.18
N GLN A 102 -9.32 -15.26 24.46
CA GLN A 102 -8.33 -14.20 24.68
C GLN A 102 -8.01 -13.44 23.38
N GLU A 103 -8.02 -14.13 22.24
CA GLU A 103 -7.78 -13.54 20.92
C GLU A 103 -8.90 -12.56 20.52
N LYS A 104 -10.17 -12.87 20.81
CA LYS A 104 -11.29 -11.96 20.53
C LYS A 104 -11.16 -10.64 21.29
N HIS A 105 -10.84 -10.71 22.58
CA HIS A 105 -10.62 -9.51 23.40
C HIS A 105 -9.38 -8.73 22.95
N GLY A 106 -8.31 -9.44 22.53
CA GLY A 106 -7.12 -8.84 21.95
C GLY A 106 -7.41 -8.06 20.66
N ILE A 107 -8.14 -8.66 19.71
CA ILE A 107 -8.45 -8.04 18.42
C ILE A 107 -9.33 -6.79 18.61
N ILE A 108 -10.36 -6.85 19.45
CA ILE A 108 -11.22 -5.67 19.71
C ILE A 108 -10.41 -4.54 20.33
N LYS A 109 -9.52 -4.87 21.29
CA LYS A 109 -8.61 -3.90 21.90
C LYS A 109 -7.65 -3.28 20.87
N LEU A 110 -7.13 -4.07 19.93
CA LEU A 110 -6.29 -3.61 18.82
C LEU A 110 -7.05 -2.70 17.85
N ILE A 111 -8.29 -3.05 17.49
CA ILE A 111 -9.13 -2.22 16.61
C ILE A 111 -9.46 -0.89 17.27
N SER A 112 -9.66 -0.89 18.59
CA SER A 112 -9.97 0.31 19.37
C SER A 112 -8.74 1.15 19.72
N ASP A 113 -7.53 0.74 19.32
CA ASP A 113 -6.34 1.55 19.55
C ASP A 113 -6.41 2.88 18.77
N LYS A 114 -5.95 3.95 19.40
CA LYS A 114 -6.06 5.31 18.85
C LYS A 114 -5.28 5.46 17.53
N GLN A 115 -4.15 4.77 17.39
CA GLN A 115 -3.36 4.82 16.16
C GLN A 115 -4.04 4.05 15.02
N MET A 116 -4.69 2.93 15.32
CA MET A 116 -5.48 2.16 14.37
C MET A 116 -6.69 2.96 13.85
N ILE A 117 -7.45 3.60 14.74
CA ILE A 117 -8.60 4.44 14.36
C ILE A 117 -8.17 5.57 13.42
N LEU A 118 -7.06 6.25 13.72
CA LEU A 118 -6.53 7.31 12.85
C LEU A 118 -6.13 6.75 11.47
N THR A 119 -5.48 5.58 11.44
CA THR A 119 -5.07 4.92 10.21
C THR A 119 -6.27 4.50 9.36
N TYR A 120 -7.35 4.04 9.99
CA TYR A 120 -8.61 3.74 9.30
C TYR A 120 -9.24 5.00 8.69
N GLY A 121 -9.25 6.12 9.40
CA GLY A 121 -9.74 7.38 8.87
C GLY A 121 -9.00 7.82 7.60
N ILE A 122 -7.65 7.77 7.63
CA ILE A 122 -6.81 8.08 6.46
C ILE A 122 -7.07 7.09 5.32
N SER A 123 -7.20 5.80 5.63
CA SER A 123 -7.45 4.74 4.64
C SER A 123 -8.81 4.92 3.97
N LEU A 124 -9.85 5.26 4.74
CA LEU A 124 -11.20 5.53 4.23
C LEU A 124 -11.21 6.77 3.33
N ALA A 125 -10.60 7.87 3.76
CA ALA A 125 -10.48 9.08 2.94
C ALA A 125 -9.74 8.78 1.62
N THR A 126 -8.67 7.97 1.69
CA THR A 126 -7.91 7.55 0.51
C THR A 126 -8.76 6.67 -0.41
N ALA A 127 -9.52 5.72 0.13
CA ALA A 127 -10.41 4.84 -0.63
C ALA A 127 -11.53 5.64 -1.33
N LEU A 128 -12.15 6.59 -0.62
CA LEU A 128 -13.18 7.45 -1.20
C LEU A 128 -12.62 8.33 -2.31
N SER A 129 -11.45 8.94 -2.08
CA SER A 129 -10.73 9.71 -3.11
C SER A 129 -10.37 8.86 -4.33
N LEU A 130 -9.96 7.61 -4.13
CA LEU A 130 -9.62 6.69 -5.22
C LEU A 130 -10.88 6.28 -6.00
N ALA A 131 -11.97 5.93 -5.31
CA ALA A 131 -13.24 5.56 -5.92
C ALA A 131 -13.81 6.71 -6.78
N PHE A 132 -13.77 7.94 -6.24
CA PHE A 132 -14.18 9.12 -6.99
C PHE A 132 -13.31 9.33 -8.23
N ARG A 133 -11.98 9.21 -8.13
CA ARG A 133 -11.07 9.40 -9.28
C ARG A 133 -11.23 8.32 -10.35
N LEU A 134 -11.42 7.06 -9.96
CA LEU A 134 -11.51 5.95 -10.92
C LEU A 134 -12.88 5.86 -11.60
N SER A 135 -13.97 6.03 -10.85
CA SER A 135 -15.32 5.84 -11.37
C SER A 135 -16.09 7.15 -11.54
N GLY A 136 -16.01 8.03 -10.54
CA GLY A 136 -16.78 9.27 -10.51
C GLY A 136 -16.33 10.25 -11.59
N LEU A 137 -15.02 10.52 -11.64
CA LEU A 137 -14.44 11.48 -12.57
C LEU A 137 -14.59 11.04 -14.03
N PHE A 138 -14.40 9.75 -14.32
CA PHE A 138 -14.63 9.22 -15.66
C PHE A 138 -16.08 9.46 -16.10
N SER A 139 -17.05 9.09 -15.25
CA SER A 139 -18.48 9.31 -15.53
C SER A 139 -18.78 10.80 -15.73
N PHE A 140 -18.24 11.66 -14.88
CA PHE A 140 -18.41 13.10 -14.98
C PHE A 140 -17.87 13.66 -16.30
N LEU A 141 -16.68 13.24 -16.73
CA LEU A 141 -16.08 13.65 -18.01
C LEU A 141 -16.90 13.18 -19.21
N THR A 142 -17.46 11.98 -19.18
CA THR A 142 -18.33 11.51 -20.27
C THR A 142 -19.65 12.27 -20.34
N LEU A 143 -20.19 12.69 -19.20
CA LEU A 143 -21.46 13.44 -19.14
C LEU A 143 -21.32 14.89 -19.62
N THR A 144 -20.15 15.53 -19.42
CA THR A 144 -19.93 16.92 -19.85
C THR A 144 -19.76 17.07 -21.36
N GLN A 145 -19.45 16.01 -22.09
CA GLN A 145 -19.27 16.01 -23.55
C GLN A 145 -20.57 15.70 -24.30
N SER A 146 -21.64 16.47 -24.08
CA SER A 146 -22.98 16.15 -24.61
C SER A 146 -23.05 16.01 -26.14
N ASN A 147 -22.29 16.82 -26.89
CA ASN A 147 -22.37 16.95 -28.35
C ASN A 147 -21.57 15.91 -29.16
N GLU A 148 -20.79 15.04 -28.51
CA GLU A 148 -19.93 14.06 -29.19
C GLU A 148 -20.61 12.68 -29.33
N THR A 149 -20.10 11.85 -30.25
CA THR A 149 -20.50 10.44 -30.31
C THR A 149 -20.06 9.72 -29.03
N ILE A 150 -20.82 8.69 -28.61
CA ILE A 150 -20.50 7.92 -27.39
C ILE A 150 -19.04 7.44 -27.41
N GLN A 151 -18.58 6.92 -28.55
CA GLN A 151 -17.21 6.46 -28.74
C GLN A 151 -16.17 7.57 -28.53
N ASN A 152 -16.40 8.77 -29.07
CA ASN A 152 -15.53 9.93 -28.85
C ASN A 152 -15.50 10.35 -27.37
N LYS A 153 -16.64 10.28 -26.65
CA LYS A 153 -16.68 10.58 -25.22
C LYS A 153 -15.79 9.63 -24.42
N PHE A 154 -15.92 8.33 -24.66
CA PHE A 154 -15.09 7.32 -24.00
C PHE A 154 -13.60 7.48 -24.36
N LYS A 155 -13.28 7.78 -25.61
CA LYS A 155 -11.90 8.04 -26.07
C LYS A 155 -11.28 9.24 -25.35
N ASN A 156 -11.97 10.37 -25.31
CA ASN A 156 -11.49 11.59 -24.66
C ASN A 156 -11.36 11.40 -23.14
N ALA A 157 -12.34 10.77 -22.50
CA ALA A 157 -12.27 10.43 -21.09
C ALA A 157 -11.09 9.48 -20.78
N SER A 158 -10.79 8.53 -21.66
CA SER A 158 -9.64 7.63 -21.52
C SER A 158 -8.30 8.37 -21.63
N TYR A 159 -8.17 9.35 -22.53
CA TYR A 159 -6.97 10.21 -22.57
C TYR A 159 -6.81 11.04 -21.30
N ALA A 160 -7.88 11.65 -20.80
CA ALA A 160 -7.85 12.38 -19.55
C ALA A 160 -7.42 11.48 -18.37
N GLN A 161 -7.94 10.25 -18.32
CA GLN A 161 -7.55 9.26 -17.32
C GLN A 161 -6.08 8.83 -17.46
N ALA A 162 -5.55 8.73 -18.69
CA ALA A 162 -4.13 8.47 -18.92
C ALA A 162 -3.25 9.57 -18.31
N PHE A 163 -3.59 10.85 -18.51
CA PHE A 163 -2.86 11.96 -17.88
C PHE A 163 -2.92 11.93 -16.35
N LEU A 164 -4.06 11.56 -15.77
CA LEU A 164 -4.18 11.37 -14.32
C LEU A 164 -3.30 10.23 -13.82
N GLY A 165 -3.25 9.10 -14.53
CA GLY A 165 -2.36 7.98 -14.24
C GLY A 165 -0.89 8.38 -14.29
N LEU A 166 -0.50 9.18 -15.29
CA LEU A 166 0.84 9.75 -15.38
C LEU A 166 1.16 10.66 -14.18
N GLY A 167 0.21 11.49 -13.76
CA GLY A 167 0.35 12.32 -12.56
C GLY A 167 0.54 11.50 -11.29
N GLN A 168 -0.17 10.38 -11.14
CA GLN A 168 0.01 9.45 -10.02
C GLN A 168 1.39 8.78 -10.05
N LEU A 169 1.85 8.36 -11.23
CA LEU A 169 3.18 7.78 -11.41
C LEU A 169 4.27 8.77 -10.97
N ILE A 170 4.22 10.01 -11.48
CA ILE A 170 5.16 11.07 -11.10
C ILE A 170 5.06 11.37 -9.60
N GLY A 171 3.85 11.52 -9.07
CA GLY A 171 3.62 11.76 -7.64
C GLY A 171 4.20 10.66 -6.75
N SER A 172 4.10 9.39 -7.16
CA SER A 172 4.68 8.26 -6.44
C SER A 172 6.21 8.29 -6.43
N LEU A 173 6.84 8.70 -7.52
CA LEU A 173 8.30 8.88 -7.62
C LEU A 173 8.78 10.03 -6.74
N VAL A 174 8.09 11.17 -6.79
CA VAL A 174 8.39 12.34 -5.96
C VAL A 174 8.25 12.02 -4.47
N SER A 175 7.15 11.35 -4.09
CA SER A 175 6.93 10.90 -2.71
C SER A 175 8.05 9.99 -2.22
N LYS A 176 8.50 9.04 -3.06
CA LYS A 176 9.63 8.15 -2.75
C LYS A 176 10.94 8.91 -2.54
N ILE A 177 11.25 9.88 -3.41
CA ILE A 177 12.44 10.73 -3.27
C ILE A 177 12.36 11.50 -1.95
N HIS A 178 11.19 12.04 -1.61
CA HIS A 178 10.98 12.77 -0.37
C HIS A 178 11.19 11.88 0.87
N THR A 179 10.58 10.70 0.91
CA THR A 179 10.77 9.73 2.01
C THR A 179 12.23 9.29 2.12
N PHE A 180 12.93 9.08 1.00
CA PHE A 180 14.35 8.75 0.99
C PHE A 180 15.18 9.88 1.60
N ARG A 181 14.92 11.14 1.24
CA ARG A 181 15.61 12.31 1.82
C ARG A 181 15.37 12.41 3.33
N ILE A 182 14.15 12.19 3.80
CA ILE A 182 13.84 12.17 5.24
C ILE A 182 14.63 11.06 5.95
N LYS A 183 14.64 9.84 5.38
CA LYS A 183 15.38 8.72 5.96
C LYS A 183 16.89 8.99 6.02
N CYS A 184 17.48 9.54 4.95
CA CYS A 184 18.89 9.94 4.94
C CYS A 184 19.18 11.01 5.99
N LYS A 185 18.29 11.99 6.18
CA LYS A 185 18.44 13.03 7.19
C LYS A 185 18.39 12.44 8.61
N LEU A 186 17.46 11.52 8.89
CA LEU A 186 17.37 10.84 10.18
C LEU A 186 18.60 9.97 10.46
N LEU A 187 19.10 9.23 9.47
CA LEU A 187 20.33 8.44 9.61
C LEU A 187 21.55 9.33 9.83
N TRP A 188 21.63 10.47 9.15
CA TRP A 188 22.69 11.45 9.35
C TRP A 188 22.65 12.06 10.75
N GLU A 189 21.46 12.44 11.25
CA GLU A 189 21.28 12.95 12.61
C GLU A 189 21.64 11.90 13.65
N GLN A 190 21.22 10.65 13.47
CA GLN A 190 21.54 9.55 14.39
C GLN A 190 23.04 9.20 14.42
N ASN A 191 23.74 9.30 13.27
CA ASN A 191 25.17 9.02 13.17
C ASN A 191 26.05 10.26 13.42
N SER A 192 25.46 11.41 13.77
CA SER A 192 26.22 12.61 14.06
C SER A 192 26.91 12.49 15.44
N PRO A 193 28.23 12.68 15.55
CA PRO A 193 28.95 12.55 16.82
C PRO A 193 28.47 13.54 17.89
N LYS A 194 27.84 14.66 17.48
CA LYS A 194 27.21 15.61 18.42
C LYS A 194 25.96 15.03 19.08
N VAL A 195 25.14 14.31 18.32
CA VAL A 195 23.92 13.66 18.83
C VAL A 195 24.27 12.48 19.72
N GLN A 196 25.32 11.71 19.37
CA GLN A 196 25.85 10.66 20.23
C GLN A 196 26.35 11.19 21.59
N LYS A 197 27.05 12.34 21.61
CA LYS A 197 27.48 12.98 22.87
C LYS A 197 26.31 13.45 23.74
N LEU A 198 25.24 13.96 23.12
CA LEU A 198 24.02 14.37 23.82
C LEU A 198 23.26 13.17 24.40
N LEU A 199 23.10 12.09 23.64
CA LEU A 199 22.45 10.86 24.11
C LEU A 199 23.19 10.23 25.30
N LEU A 200 24.53 10.15 25.22
CA LEU A 200 25.37 9.70 26.34
C LEU A 200 25.19 10.57 27.60
N SER A 201 25.01 11.88 27.44
CA SER A 201 24.77 12.79 28.57
C SER A 201 23.39 12.62 29.20
N THR A 202 22.35 12.35 28.41
CA THR A 202 20.99 12.13 28.91
C THR A 202 20.82 10.78 29.62
N ASP A 203 21.47 9.72 29.13
CA ASP A 203 21.45 8.42 29.82
C ASP A 203 22.12 8.51 31.19
N TYR A 204 23.21 9.27 31.30
CA TYR A 204 23.89 9.51 32.57
C TYR A 204 22.99 10.23 33.59
N LEU A 205 22.24 11.25 33.15
CA LEU A 205 21.29 11.98 33.99
C LEU A 205 20.12 11.09 34.44
N THR A 206 19.63 10.23 33.55
CA THR A 206 18.53 9.32 33.85
C THR A 206 18.94 8.26 34.87
N GLN A 207 20.17 7.73 34.76
CA GLN A 207 20.72 6.84 35.79
C GLN A 207 20.93 7.54 37.14
N LEU A 208 21.38 8.79 37.14
CA LEU A 208 21.56 9.57 38.38
C LEU A 208 20.23 9.82 39.10
N LEU A 209 19.15 10.09 38.35
CA LEU A 209 17.80 10.26 38.89
C LEU A 209 17.18 8.95 39.38
N LEU A 210 17.43 7.83 38.70
CA LEU A 210 17.02 6.50 39.17
C LEU A 210 17.75 6.10 40.45
N HIS A 211 19.04 6.44 40.57
CA HIS A 211 19.79 6.12 41.78
C HIS A 211 19.36 6.97 42.98
N SER A 212 19.13 8.27 42.77
CA SER A 212 18.66 9.17 43.84
C SER A 212 17.25 8.84 44.32
N SER A 213 16.35 8.41 43.44
CA SER A 213 15.02 7.93 43.83
C SER A 213 15.06 6.62 44.63
N SER A 214 16.01 5.71 44.34
CA SER A 214 16.18 4.49 45.17
C SER A 214 16.68 4.81 46.58
N LEU A 215 17.54 5.82 46.74
CA LEU A 215 18.05 6.26 48.04
C LEU A 215 16.95 6.91 48.89
N LEU A 216 16.08 7.70 48.26
CA LEU A 216 14.92 8.29 48.92
C LEU A 216 13.87 7.26 49.39
N SER A 217 13.85 6.07 48.80
CA SER A 217 12.96 4.98 49.23
C SER A 217 13.49 4.18 50.43
N GLN A 218 14.76 4.34 50.81
CA GLN A 218 15.37 3.65 51.96
C GLN A 218 15.41 4.50 53.24
N ILE A 219 15.03 5.78 53.14
CA ILE A 219 14.90 6.73 54.26
C ILE A 219 13.43 6.80 54.67
#